data_AF-A0A4Q3XYA9-F1
#
_entry.id   AF-A0A4Q3XYA9-F1
#
_cell.length_a   1.000
_cell.length_b   1.000
_cell.length_c   1.000
_cell.angle_alpha   90.00
_cell.angle_beta   90.00
_cell.angle_gamma   90.00
#
_symmetry.space_group_name_H-M   'P 1'
#
loop_
_entity.id
_entity.type
_entity.pdbx_description
1 polymer ?
#
loop_
_entity_poly.entity_id
_entity_poly.type
_entity_poly.pdbx_seq_one_letter_code
_entity_poly.pdbx_strand_id
1 'polypeptide(L)'
;MSEHGVRGVVFQILRHIPEQGEDLYTVLVDDSLVVEFEVPRTTRMTAVSEFSIFSLAMYRHELGQGKSRIRLDQATANARKLLSA
;
A
#
# COMPACT_ATOMS: atom_id res chain seq x y z
N MET A 1 22.34 -25.37 -4.42
CA MET A 1 22.66 -24.22 -3.57
C MET A 1 21.35 -23.77 -2.94
N SER A 2 21.30 -23.78 -1.63
CA SER A 2 20.07 -23.81 -0.83
C SER A 2 19.59 -22.39 -0.58
N GLU A 3 18.53 -21.89 -1.20
CA GLU A 3 18.11 -20.50 -0.92
C GLU A 3 16.59 -20.36 -0.91
N HIS A 4 16.00 -20.60 0.26
CA HIS A 4 14.65 -20.11 0.61
C HIS A 4 14.68 -18.58 0.78
N GLY A 5 15.20 -17.87 -0.23
CA GLY A 5 15.16 -16.42 -0.28
C GLY A 5 13.71 -16.02 -0.45
N VAL A 6 13.02 -15.75 0.66
CA VAL A 6 11.73 -15.05 0.62
C VAL A 6 12.00 -13.76 -0.15
N ARG A 7 11.43 -13.63 -1.35
CA ARG A 7 11.46 -12.38 -2.10
C ARG A 7 10.96 -11.30 -1.14
N GLY A 8 11.79 -10.30 -0.85
CA GLY A 8 11.38 -9.19 0.01
C GLY A 8 10.15 -8.51 -0.58
N VAL A 9 9.27 -8.02 0.29
CA VAL A 9 8.10 -7.24 -0.12
C VAL A 9 8.47 -5.77 -0.04
N VAL A 10 8.22 -5.01 -1.10
CA VAL A 10 8.36 -3.56 -1.09
C VAL A 10 7.00 -2.96 -0.74
N PHE A 11 6.94 -2.00 0.17
CA PHE A 11 5.68 -1.32 0.46
C PHE A 11 5.89 0.18 0.62
N GLN A 12 4.89 0.96 0.21
CA GLN A 12 4.91 2.41 0.33
C GLN A 12 3.53 2.93 0.74
N ILE A 13 3.49 3.77 1.79
CA ILE A 13 2.27 4.46 2.20
C ILE A 13 1.93 5.51 1.14
N LEU A 14 0.78 5.35 0.49
CA LEU A 14 0.23 6.29 -0.48
C LEU A 14 -0.60 7.38 0.20
N ARG A 15 -1.32 7.01 1.26
CA ARG A 15 -2.17 7.89 2.06
C ARG A 15 -2.22 7.40 3.50
N HIS A 16 -2.26 8.36 4.42
CA HIS A 16 -2.52 8.14 5.83
C HIS A 16 -3.49 9.23 6.30
N ILE A 17 -4.63 8.83 6.84
CA ILE A 17 -5.63 9.73 7.41
C ILE A 17 -5.78 9.39 8.89
N PRO A 18 -5.36 10.28 9.79
CA PRO A 18 -5.56 10.07 11.20
C PRO A 18 -6.97 10.44 11.64
N GLU A 19 -7.71 9.49 12.22
CA GLU A 19 -9.05 9.72 12.79
C GLU A 19 -9.05 9.55 14.32
N GLN A 20 -10.16 9.92 14.97
CA GLN A 20 -10.26 9.90 16.44
C GLN A 20 -10.24 8.50 17.06
N GLY A 21 -10.63 7.47 16.32
CA GLY A 21 -10.65 6.07 16.77
C GLY A 21 -9.69 5.14 16.04
N GLU A 22 -9.35 5.46 14.80
CA GLU A 22 -8.54 4.62 13.91
C GLU A 22 -7.71 5.46 12.94
N ASP A 23 -6.73 4.83 12.32
CA ASP A 23 -5.92 5.40 11.23
C ASP A 23 -6.24 4.67 9.95
N LEU A 24 -6.60 5.41 8.89
CA LEU A 24 -6.82 4.82 7.57
C LEU A 24 -5.52 4.88 6.79
N TYR A 25 -5.07 3.70 6.33
CA TYR A 25 -3.89 3.56 5.50
C TYR A 25 -4.27 3.07 4.10
N THR A 26 -3.71 3.72 3.09
CA THR A 26 -3.64 3.19 1.73
C THR A 26 -2.17 2.91 1.41
N VAL A 27 -1.85 1.66 1.08
CA VAL A 27 -0.47 1.18 0.89
C VAL A 27 -0.33 0.55 -0.49
N LEU A 28 0.69 0.95 -1.24
CA LEU A 28 1.15 0.22 -2.41
C LEU A 28 2.03 -0.93 -1.93
N VAL A 29 1.72 -2.15 -2.38
CA VAL A 29 2.51 -3.36 -2.14
C VAL A 29 3.12 -3.83 -3.46
N ASP A 30 4.43 -4.04 -3.41
CA ASP A 30 5.31 -4.20 -4.54
C ASP A 30 5.04 -3.08 -5.57
N ASP A 31 4.68 -3.43 -6.79
CA ASP A 31 4.30 -2.48 -7.84
C ASP A 31 2.93 -2.77 -8.46
N SER A 32 2.10 -3.57 -7.78
CA SER A 32 0.94 -4.21 -8.40
C SER A 32 -0.34 -4.20 -7.59
N LEU A 33 -0.25 -4.07 -6.25
CA LEU A 33 -1.41 -4.10 -5.36
C LEU A 33 -1.52 -2.82 -4.55
N VAL A 34 -2.74 -2.35 -4.36
CA VAL A 34 -3.07 -1.28 -3.41
C VAL A 34 -3.95 -1.88 -2.33
N VAL A 35 -3.53 -1.74 -1.08
CA VAL A 35 -4.24 -2.26 0.09
C VAL A 35 -4.71 -1.10 0.94
N GLU A 36 -5.99 -1.09 1.27
CA GLU A 36 -6.61 -0.15 2.18
C GLU A 36 -7.07 -0.87 3.44
N PHE A 37 -6.74 -0.30 4.59
CA PHE A 37 -7.10 -0.87 5.88
C PHE A 37 -7.10 0.18 6.99
N GLU A 38 -7.86 -0.13 8.04
CA GLU A 38 -8.00 0.67 9.24
C GLU A 38 -7.17 0.08 10.37
N VAL A 39 -6.44 0.93 11.08
CA VAL A 39 -5.64 0.56 12.25
C VAL A 39 -6.26 1.23 13.47
N PRO A 40 -6.93 0.48 14.37
CA PRO A 40 -7.49 1.04 15.59
C PRO A 40 -6.41 1.64 16.48
N ARG A 41 -6.64 2.85 17.01
CA ARG A 41 -5.69 3.55 17.89
C ARG A 41 -5.69 3.07 19.34
N THR A 42 -6.08 1.82 19.57
CA THR A 42 -6.19 1.26 20.92
C THR A 42 -4.86 0.63 21.36
N THR A 43 -4.60 0.61 22.67
CA THR A 43 -3.39 0.02 23.26
C THR A 43 -3.28 -1.50 23.13
N ARG A 44 -4.31 -2.17 22.60
CA ARG A 44 -4.35 -3.62 22.38
C ARG A 44 -4.60 -3.94 20.92
N MET A 45 -3.66 -3.55 20.06
CA MET A 45 -3.65 -3.94 18.65
C MET A 45 -3.53 -5.47 18.58
N THR A 46 -4.61 -6.16 18.20
CA THR A 46 -4.64 -7.64 18.12
C THR A 46 -4.77 -8.15 16.70
N ALA A 47 -5.44 -7.40 15.80
CA ALA A 47 -5.41 -7.61 14.36
C ALA A 47 -6.04 -6.38 13.66
N VAL A 48 -5.62 -6.13 12.42
CA VAL A 48 -6.41 -5.34 11.46
C VAL A 48 -7.53 -6.25 10.97
N SER A 49 -8.78 -5.82 11.14
CA SER A 49 -9.95 -6.69 10.94
C SER A 49 -10.34 -6.83 9.47
N GLU A 50 -10.16 -5.77 8.67
CA GLU A 50 -10.64 -5.71 7.29
C GLU A 50 -9.61 -5.06 6.37
N PHE A 51 -9.45 -5.67 5.19
CA PHE A 51 -8.58 -5.16 4.12
C PHE A 51 -9.40 -5.07 2.84
N SER A 52 -9.30 -3.95 2.16
CA SER A 52 -9.70 -3.83 0.76
C SER A 52 -8.47 -3.90 -0.12
N ILE A 53 -8.43 -4.88 -1.03
CA ILE A 53 -7.28 -5.11 -1.92
C ILE A 53 -7.70 -4.84 -3.35
N PHE A 54 -6.98 -3.94 -3.99
CA PHE A 54 -7.21 -3.54 -5.37
C PHE A 54 -5.98 -3.85 -6.22
N SER A 55 -6.21 -4.22 -7.48
CA SER A 55 -5.12 -4.15 -8.46
C SER A 55 -4.72 -2.69 -8.66
N LEU A 56 -3.43 -2.45 -8.93
CA LEU A 56 -2.95 -1.10 -9.26
C LEU A 56 -3.76 -0.51 -10.42
N ALA A 57 -4.10 -1.30 -11.44
CA ALA A 57 -4.87 -0.84 -12.60
C ALA A 57 -6.26 -0.32 -12.21
N MET A 58 -6.97 -1.04 -11.34
CA MET A 58 -8.29 -0.67 -10.83
C MET A 58 -8.22 0.61 -10.00
N TYR A 59 -7.35 0.63 -8.98
CA TYR A 59 -7.17 1.79 -8.11
C TYR A 59 -6.76 3.03 -8.90
N ARG A 60 -5.85 2.83 -9.87
CA ARG A 60 -5.41 3.86 -10.81
C ARG A 60 -6.59 4.39 -11.64
N HIS A 61 -7.49 3.54 -12.11
CA HIS A 61 -8.68 3.99 -12.85
C HIS A 61 -9.60 4.85 -11.98
N GLU A 62 -9.94 4.38 -10.76
CA GLU A 62 -10.85 5.08 -9.84
C GLU A 62 -10.31 6.42 -9.35
N LEU A 63 -9.01 6.51 -9.11
CA LEU A 63 -8.35 7.75 -8.68
C LEU A 63 -8.44 8.88 -9.72
N GLY A 64 -8.66 8.53 -10.99
CA GLY A 64 -8.76 9.49 -12.09
C GLY A 64 -7.45 10.26 -12.35
N GLN A 65 -7.57 11.56 -12.60
CA GLN A 65 -6.46 12.46 -12.91
C GLN A 65 -6.14 13.40 -11.74
N GLY A 66 -4.88 13.84 -11.63
CA GLY A 66 -4.46 14.87 -10.68
C GLY A 66 -3.24 14.50 -9.84
N LYS A 67 -3.01 15.26 -8.76
CA LYS A 67 -1.82 15.12 -7.91
C LYS A 67 -1.68 13.74 -7.28
N SER A 68 -2.78 13.14 -6.83
CA SER A 68 -2.77 11.80 -6.24
C SER A 68 -2.33 10.75 -7.27
N ARG A 69 -2.77 10.89 -8.52
CA ARG A 69 -2.36 10.03 -9.62
C ARG A 69 -0.86 10.13 -9.93
N ILE A 70 -0.32 11.35 -9.98
CA ILE A 70 1.12 11.55 -10.17
C ILE A 70 1.93 10.87 -9.06
N ARG A 71 1.48 11.00 -7.79
CA ARG A 71 2.13 10.36 -6.65
C ARG A 71 2.08 8.82 -6.73
N LEU A 72 0.94 8.26 -7.12
CA LEU A 72 0.79 6.82 -7.33
C LEU A 72 1.75 6.31 -8.41
N ASP A 73 1.81 7.00 -9.55
CA ASP A 73 2.68 6.61 -10.67
C ASP A 73 4.16 6.69 -10.25
N GLN A 74 4.55 7.70 -9.47
CA GLN A 74 5.91 7.81 -8.92
C GLN A 74 6.23 6.71 -7.89
N ALA A 75 5.31 6.41 -6.99
CA ALA A 75 5.45 5.34 -6.00
C ALA A 75 5.66 3.98 -6.69
N THR A 76 4.84 3.70 -7.71
CA THR A 76 4.96 2.49 -8.54
C THR A 76 6.33 2.41 -9.22
N ALA A 77 6.80 3.50 -9.83
CA ALA A 77 8.11 3.53 -10.48
C ALA A 77 9.26 3.28 -9.48
N ASN A 78 9.16 3.82 -8.27
CA ASN A 78 10.16 3.60 -7.23
C ASN A 78 10.15 2.15 -6.74
N ALA A 79 8.98 1.57 -6.51
CA ALA A 79 8.87 0.18 -6.08
C ALA A 79 9.40 -0.79 -7.14
N ARG A 80 9.12 -0.56 -8.42
CA ARG A 80 9.70 -1.34 -9.53
C ARG A 80 11.22 -1.35 -9.51
N LYS A 81 11.85 -0.18 -9.28
CA LYS A 81 13.31 -0.08 -9.19
C LYS A 81 13.86 -0.95 -8.07
N LEU A 82 13.21 -0.96 -6.91
CA LEU A 82 13.61 -1.75 -5.74
C LEU A 82 13.41 -3.25 -5.97
N LEU A 83 12.37 -3.67 -6.68
CA LEU A 83 12.11 -5.07 -7.01
C LEU A 83 13.05 -5.62 -8.10
N SER A 84 13.62 -4.73 -8.92
CA SER A 84 14.57 -5.07 -9.98
C SER A 84 16.04 -4.97 -9.55
N ALA A 85 16.30 -4.47 -8.33
CA ALA A 85 17.63 -4.33 -7.75
C ALA A 85 18.08 -5.62 -7.06
#